data_AF-R6M8X7-F1
#
_entry.id   AF-R6M8X7-F1
#
_cell.length_a   1.000
_cell.length_b   1.000
_cell.length_c   1.000
_cell.angle_alpha   90.00
_cell.angle_beta   90.00
_cell.angle_gamma   90.00
#
_symmetry.space_group_name_H-M   'P 1'
#
loop_
_entity.id
_entity.type
_entity.pdbx_description
1 polymer ?
#
loop_
_entity_poly.entity_id
_entity_poly.type
_entity_poly.pdbx_seq_one_letter_code
_entity_poly.pdbx_strand_id
1 'polypeptide(L)'
;MKDFQDVTMSSLIAGYFLSKGTRIIEFNVITNLLNNLYMYENIDVMDTDEDNDKLGIIILFDDKSLILNYDFNEIVNINGTNITVYEYLYGLTNEWVRNYFNVDENIKKRTKIIA
;
A
#
# COMPACT_ATOMS: atom_id res chain seq x y z
N MET A 1 8.40 -27.45 0.69
CA MET A 1 7.65 -26.37 1.37
C MET A 1 7.16 -25.44 0.27
N LYS A 2 5.90 -24.98 0.31
CA LYS A 2 5.51 -23.86 -0.55
C LYS A 2 6.35 -22.66 -0.13
N ASP A 3 6.98 -21.97 -1.07
CA ASP A 3 7.58 -20.67 -0.79
C ASP A 3 6.43 -19.74 -0.42
N PHE A 4 6.30 -19.42 0.87
CA PHE A 4 5.31 -18.45 1.31
C PHE A 4 5.72 -17.10 0.72
N GLN A 5 4.76 -16.45 0.08
CA GLN A 5 4.98 -15.13 -0.48
C GLN A 5 4.88 -14.14 0.68
N ASP A 6 6.00 -13.52 1.04
CA ASP A 6 6.05 -12.57 2.16
C ASP A 6 5.35 -11.26 1.77
N VAL A 7 4.02 -11.25 1.90
CA VAL A 7 3.18 -10.06 1.73
C VAL A 7 2.85 -9.54 3.12
N THR A 8 3.29 -8.33 3.42
CA THR A 8 2.97 -7.65 4.67
C THR A 8 1.77 -6.72 4.51
N MET A 9 1.14 -6.37 5.63
CA MET A 9 0.00 -5.45 5.64
C MET A 9 0.36 -4.10 5.02
N SER A 10 1.48 -3.50 5.40
CA SER A 10 1.96 -2.21 4.90
C SER A 10 2.21 -2.24 3.39
N SER A 11 2.86 -3.31 2.90
CA SER A 11 3.12 -3.52 1.48
C SER A 11 1.80 -3.59 0.71
N LEU A 12 0.84 -4.39 1.21
CA LEU A 12 -0.46 -4.55 0.59
C LEU A 12 -1.26 -3.24 0.54
N ILE A 13 -1.34 -2.51 1.65
CA ILE A 13 -2.04 -1.23 1.75
C ILE A 13 -1.38 -0.18 0.87
N ALA A 14 -0.05 -0.08 0.88
CA ALA A 14 0.69 0.84 0.03
C ALA A 14 0.45 0.55 -1.47
N GLY A 15 0.47 -0.73 -1.86
CA GLY A 15 0.14 -1.17 -3.21
C GLY A 15 -1.27 -0.75 -3.63
N TYR A 16 -2.25 -0.87 -2.73
CA TYR A 16 -3.62 -0.44 -2.99
C TYR A 16 -3.71 1.08 -3.21
N PHE A 17 -3.10 1.87 -2.32
CA PHE A 17 -3.05 3.33 -2.47
C PHE A 17 -2.46 3.75 -3.82
N LEU A 18 -1.29 3.22 -4.17
CA LEU A 18 -0.63 3.52 -5.44
C LEU A 18 -1.47 3.10 -6.64
N SER A 19 -2.01 1.89 -6.62
CA SER A 19 -2.80 1.35 -7.73
C SER A 19 -4.11 2.10 -7.95
N LYS A 20 -4.81 2.49 -6.88
CA LYS A 20 -6.08 3.22 -6.97
C LYS A 20 -5.93 4.74 -7.02
N GLY A 21 -4.79 5.28 -6.60
CA GLY A 21 -4.55 6.73 -6.52
C GLY A 21 -5.51 7.39 -5.55
N THR A 22 -5.97 6.63 -4.57
CA THR A 22 -6.87 7.08 -3.51
C THR A 22 -6.04 7.42 -2.28
N ARG A 23 -6.59 8.25 -1.42
CA ARG A 23 -6.05 8.49 -0.07
C ARG A 23 -6.91 7.86 1.01
N ILE A 24 -7.96 7.13 0.65
CA ILE A 24 -8.90 6.52 1.60
C ILE A 24 -9.15 5.07 1.19
N ILE A 25 -9.08 4.16 2.16
CA ILE A 25 -9.46 2.75 2.02
C ILE A 25 -10.40 2.40 3.16
N GLU A 26 -11.63 2.02 2.83
CA GLU A 26 -12.58 1.53 3.82
C GLU A 26 -12.16 0.16 4.38
N PHE A 27 -12.44 -0.11 5.66
CA PHE A 27 -12.07 -1.38 6.30
C PHE A 27 -12.73 -2.60 5.63
N ASN A 28 -13.95 -2.44 5.10
CA ASN A 28 -14.62 -3.51 4.33
C ASN A 28 -13.81 -3.93 3.08
N VAL A 29 -13.13 -2.98 2.42
CA VAL A 29 -12.27 -3.23 1.26
C VAL A 29 -11.04 -4.00 1.70
N ILE A 30 -10.43 -3.62 2.81
CA ILE A 30 -9.28 -4.32 3.39
C ILE A 30 -9.68 -5.76 3.75
N THR A 31 -10.79 -5.96 4.47
CA THR A 31 -11.28 -7.30 4.82
C THR A 31 -11.55 -8.16 3.59
N ASN A 32 -12.21 -7.62 2.57
CA ASN A 32 -12.49 -8.34 1.34
C ASN A 32 -11.20 -8.72 0.58
N LEU A 33 -10.23 -7.81 0.56
CA LEU A 33 -8.93 -8.04 -0.05
C LEU A 33 -8.18 -9.19 0.66
N LEU A 34 -8.09 -9.15 1.99
CA LEU A 34 -7.45 -10.19 2.80
C LEU A 34 -8.12 -11.55 2.58
N ASN A 35 -9.46 -11.60 2.61
CA ASN A 35 -10.21 -12.83 2.36
C ASN A 35 -9.94 -13.39 0.96
N ASN A 36 -9.89 -12.55 -0.07
CA ASN A 36 -9.61 -13.00 -1.43
C ASN A 36 -8.20 -13.55 -1.59
N LEU A 37 -7.20 -12.88 -0.99
CA LEU A 37 -5.81 -13.35 -1.00
C LEU A 37 -5.67 -14.71 -0.33
N TYR A 38 -6.30 -14.89 0.83
CA TYR A 38 -6.28 -16.16 1.54
C TYR A 38 -6.98 -17.27 0.74
N MET A 39 -8.19 -17.01 0.24
CA MET A 39 -9.02 -18.02 -0.40
C MET A 39 -8.58 -18.42 -1.81
N TYR A 40 -8.10 -17.46 -2.60
CA TYR A 40 -7.84 -17.67 -4.04
C TYR A 40 -6.36 -17.66 -4.39
N GLU A 41 -5.55 -16.89 -3.68
CA GLU A 41 -4.10 -16.80 -3.94
C GLU A 41 -3.28 -17.65 -2.95
N ASN A 42 -3.92 -18.20 -1.91
CA ASN A 42 -3.27 -18.95 -0.82
C ASN A 42 -2.13 -18.13 -0.18
N ILE A 43 -2.36 -16.84 0.00
CA ILE A 43 -1.45 -15.90 0.64
C ILE A 43 -2.00 -15.53 2.01
N ASP A 44 -1.18 -15.73 3.03
CA ASP A 44 -1.43 -15.22 4.37
C ASP A 44 -0.65 -13.91 4.54
N VAL A 45 -1.34 -12.83 4.87
CA VAL A 45 -0.74 -11.50 4.95
C VAL A 45 -0.17 -11.30 6.34
N MET A 46 1.13 -11.05 6.41
CA MET A 46 1.83 -10.88 7.67
C MET A 46 1.55 -9.49 8.26
N ASP A 47 1.05 -9.48 9.49
CA ASP A 47 0.85 -8.29 10.29
C ASP A 47 1.88 -8.30 11.43
N THR A 48 2.85 -7.38 11.38
CA THR A 48 3.90 -7.27 12.40
C THR A 48 3.99 -5.82 12.87
N ASP A 49 4.39 -5.62 14.14
CA ASP A 49 4.51 -4.28 14.72
C ASP A 49 5.45 -3.38 13.90
N GLU A 50 6.58 -3.91 13.42
CA GLU A 50 7.54 -3.18 12.58
C GLU A 50 6.94 -2.73 11.24
N ASP A 51 6.05 -3.54 10.68
CA ASP A 51 5.37 -3.26 9.42
C ASP A 51 4.30 -2.16 9.61
N ASN A 52 3.56 -2.25 10.70
CA ASN A 52 2.57 -1.23 11.09
C ASN A 52 3.21 0.11 11.43
N ASP A 53 4.37 0.11 12.08
CA ASP A 53 5.10 1.34 12.40
C ASP A 53 5.51 2.11 11.14
N LYS A 54 5.93 1.41 10.08
CA LYS A 54 6.29 2.03 8.80
C LYS A 54 5.08 2.72 8.17
N LEU A 55 3.94 2.04 8.10
CA LEU A 55 2.74 2.63 7.53
C LEU A 55 2.18 3.76 8.41
N GLY A 56 2.21 3.56 9.73
CA GLY A 56 1.69 4.45 10.77
C GLY A 56 2.23 5.88 10.72
N ILE A 57 3.41 6.09 10.13
CA ILE A 57 4.02 7.42 9.96
C ILE A 57 3.17 8.33 9.06
N ILE A 58 2.47 7.76 8.08
CA ILE A 58 1.80 8.53 7.02
C ILE A 58 0.29 8.29 6.96
N ILE A 59 -0.26 7.45 7.83
CA ILE A 59 -1.70 7.11 7.84
C ILE A 59 -2.40 7.61 9.11
N LEU A 60 -3.69 7.86 8.96
CA LEU A 60 -4.64 8.10 10.04
C LEU A 60 -5.71 7.01 10.01
N PHE A 61 -6.21 6.67 11.19
CA PHE A 61 -7.36 5.79 11.34
C PHE A 61 -8.58 6.63 11.70
N ASP A 62 -9.69 6.39 11.01
CA ASP A 62 -11.01 6.81 11.48
C ASP A 62 -11.84 5.57 11.85
N ASP A 63 -13.12 5.78 12.18
CA ASP A 63 -14.00 4.71 12.64
C ASP A 63 -14.27 3.61 11.59
N LYS A 64 -13.97 3.86 10.30
CA LYS A 64 -14.39 2.99 9.17
C LYS A 64 -13.34 2.81 8.08
N SER A 65 -12.23 3.54 8.14
CA SER A 65 -11.28 3.67 7.05
C SER A 65 -9.88 4.02 7.52
N LEU A 66 -8.94 3.73 6.62
CA LEU A 66 -7.55 4.10 6.71
C LEU A 66 -7.31 5.23 5.70
N ILE A 67 -6.75 6.33 6.19
CA ILE A 67 -6.58 7.58 5.44
C ILE A 67 -5.10 7.88 5.29
N LEU A 68 -4.62 8.11 4.08
CA LEU A 68 -3.30 8.67 3.82
C LEU A 68 -3.33 10.17 4.14
N ASN A 69 -2.52 10.59 5.12
CA ASN A 69 -2.55 11.95 5.67
C ASN A 69 -1.96 13.02 4.71
N TYR A 70 -1.29 12.58 3.66
CA TYR A 70 -0.51 13.42 2.76
C TYR A 70 -0.90 13.18 1.31
N ASP A 71 -0.67 14.17 0.45
CA ASP A 71 -0.80 13.95 -0.98
C ASP A 71 0.38 13.13 -1.53
N PHE A 72 0.17 12.36 -2.58
CA PHE A 72 1.21 11.48 -3.15
C PHE A 72 2.50 12.23 -3.55
N ASN A 73 2.36 13.49 -4.00
CA ASN A 73 3.50 14.32 -4.41
C ASN A 73 4.10 15.14 -3.27
N GLU A 74 3.54 15.05 -2.06
CA GLU A 74 4.04 15.77 -0.90
C GLU A 74 5.37 15.19 -0.44
N ILE A 75 6.27 16.07 0.00
CA ILE A 75 7.58 15.68 0.55
C ILE A 75 7.45 15.62 2.06
N VAL A 76 7.74 14.46 2.63
CA VAL A 76 7.74 14.21 4.07
C VAL A 76 9.14 13.86 4.55
N ASN A 77 9.46 14.21 5.80
CA ASN A 77 10.71 13.80 6.43
C ASN A 77 10.45 12.51 7.24
N ILE A 78 11.00 11.41 6.78
CA ILE A 78 10.89 10.11 7.44
C ILE A 78 12.28 9.70 7.91
N ASN A 79 12.48 9.60 9.23
CA ASN A 79 13.75 9.23 9.86
C ASN A 79 14.95 10.04 9.35
N GLY A 80 14.77 11.36 9.16
CA GLY A 80 15.82 12.27 8.67
C GLY A 80 15.97 12.31 7.15
N THR A 81 15.22 11.52 6.40
CA THR A 81 15.23 11.50 4.93
C THR A 81 14.02 12.23 4.36
N ASN A 82 14.25 13.22 3.51
CA ASN A 82 13.16 13.84 2.73
C ASN A 82 12.84 12.93 1.54
N ILE A 83 11.60 12.48 1.45
CA ILE A 83 11.12 11.55 0.43
C ILE A 83 9.70 11.95 0.02
N THR A 84 9.34 11.75 -1.25
CA THR A 84 7.94 11.93 -1.63
C THR A 84 7.10 10.80 -1.05
N VAL A 85 5.85 11.09 -0.68
CA VAL A 85 4.91 10.05 -0.18
C VAL A 85 4.76 8.92 -1.19
N TYR A 86 4.74 9.25 -2.48
CA TYR A 86 4.76 8.28 -3.56
C TYR A 86 5.97 7.33 -3.50
N GLU A 87 7.20 7.86 -3.41
CA GLU A 87 8.41 7.04 -3.34
C GLU A 87 8.45 6.19 -2.07
N TYR A 88 7.98 6.75 -0.95
CA TYR A 88 7.90 6.02 0.31
C TYR A 88 6.95 4.83 0.22
N LEU A 89 5.70 5.05 -0.24
CA LEU A 89 4.73 3.97 -0.46
C LEU A 89 5.27 2.93 -1.45
N TYR A 90 5.93 3.36 -2.53
CA TYR A 90 6.51 2.45 -3.51
C TYR A 90 7.62 1.58 -2.86
N GLY A 91 8.44 2.17 -2.00
CA GLY A 91 9.48 1.46 -1.23
C GLY A 91 8.93 0.43 -0.22
N LEU A 92 7.71 0.61 0.27
CA LEU A 92 7.04 -0.40 1.12
C LEU A 92 6.56 -1.61 0.31
N THR A 93 6.34 -1.47 -0.99
CA THR A 93 5.85 -2.57 -1.83
C THR A 93 6.96 -3.52 -2.26
N ASN A 94 6.63 -4.82 -2.34
CA ASN A 94 7.46 -5.82 -3.02
C ASN A 94 6.99 -6.03 -4.47
N GLU A 95 7.79 -6.75 -5.28
CA GLU A 95 7.47 -7.02 -6.69
C GLU A 95 6.12 -7.71 -6.86
N TRP A 96 5.81 -8.67 -5.99
CA TRP A 96 4.55 -9.41 -6.08
C TRP A 96 3.34 -8.50 -5.92
N VAL A 97 3.34 -7.63 -4.89
CA VAL A 97 2.24 -6.68 -4.64
C VAL A 97 2.09 -5.69 -5.79
N ARG A 98 3.21 -5.19 -6.34
CA ARG A 98 3.17 -4.29 -7.50
C ARG A 98 2.51 -4.96 -8.71
N ASN A 99 2.83 -6.23 -8.95
CA ASN A 99 2.23 -7.01 -10.03
C ASN A 99 0.75 -7.31 -9.76
N TYR A 100 0.40 -7.76 -8.55
CA TYR A 100 -0.99 -8.06 -8.16
C TYR A 100 -1.92 -6.87 -8.40
N PHE A 101 -1.48 -5.67 -8.06
CA PHE A 101 -2.27 -4.45 -8.22
C PHE A 101 -2.03 -3.70 -9.53
N ASN A 102 -1.16 -4.17 -10.43
CA ASN A 102 -0.72 -3.46 -11.63
C ASN A 102 -0.28 -2.00 -11.34
N VAL A 103 0.52 -1.81 -10.27
CA VAL A 103 0.92 -0.49 -9.77
C VAL A 103 1.55 0.36 -10.88
N ASP A 104 2.61 -0.15 -11.52
CA ASP A 104 3.38 0.59 -12.53
C ASP A 104 2.53 0.99 -13.74
N GLU A 105 1.63 0.10 -14.17
CA GLU A 105 0.73 0.39 -15.29
C GLU A 105 -0.28 1.49 -14.94
N ASN A 106 -0.84 1.43 -13.73
CA ASN A 106 -1.83 2.39 -13.28
C ASN A 106 -1.19 3.78 -13.06
N ILE A 107 0.05 3.83 -12.58
CA ILE A 107 0.83 5.06 -12.50
C ILE A 107 1.06 5.64 -13.90
N LYS A 108 1.57 4.83 -14.85
CA LYS A 108 1.78 5.27 -16.25
C LYS A 108 0.52 5.83 -16.89
N LYS A 109 -0.64 5.20 -16.65
CA LYS A 109 -1.94 5.69 -17.16
C LYS A 109 -2.29 7.06 -16.60
N ARG A 110 -2.03 7.33 -15.31
CA ARG A 110 -2.30 8.64 -14.69
C ARG A 110 -1.35 9.72 -15.18
N THR A 111 -0.05 9.44 -15.27
CA THR A 111 0.93 10.43 -15.74
C THR A 111 0.66 10.86 -17.18
N LYS A 112 0.17 9.96 -18.04
CA LYS A 112 -0.23 10.28 -19.42
C LYS A 112 -1.43 11.20 -19.55
N ILE A 113 -2.31 11.28 -18.54
CA ILE A 113 -3.50 12.16 -18.57
C ILE A 113 -3.10 13.61 -18.24
N ILE A 114 -1.93 13.82 -17.63
CA ILE A 114 -1.43 15.13 -17.18
C ILE A 114 -0.42 15.74 -18.19
N ALA A 115 -0.17 15.07 -19.32
CA ALA A 115 0.77 15.51 -20.37
C ALA A 115 0.05 16.18 -21.55
#